data_AF-A0A3B9L7Y5-F1
#
_entry.id   AF-A0A3B9L7Y5-F1
#
_cell.length_a   1.000
_cell.length_b   1.000
_cell.length_c   1.000
_cell.angle_alpha   90.00
_cell.angle_beta   90.00
_cell.angle_gamma   90.00
#
_symmetry.space_group_name_H-M   'P 1'
#
loop_
_entity.id
_entity.type
_entity.pdbx_description
1 polymer ?
#
loop_
_entity_poly.entity_id
_entity_poly.type
_entity_poly.pdbx_seq_one_letter_code
_entity_poly.pdbx_strand_id
1 'polypeptide(L)' 'TEQADTDLAIRLYRDLNITVLPGSYLARDAHNTNPGKGFIRMALVASVYECVEAAHRILSLK' A
#
# COMPACT_ATOMS: atom_id res chain seq x y z
N THR A 1 0.78 7.56 -12.46
CA THR A 1 2.14 7.68 -11.87
C THR A 1 2.74 6.30 -11.83
N GLU A 2 3.81 6.06 -12.58
CA GLU A 2 4.62 4.82 -12.49
C GLU A 2 5.43 4.85 -11.19
N GLN A 3 4.77 4.76 -10.04
CA GLN A 3 5.45 4.56 -8.76
C GLN A 3 5.37 3.08 -8.41
N ALA A 4 6.51 2.48 -8.08
CA ALA A 4 6.54 1.09 -7.65
C ALA A 4 5.74 0.94 -6.34
N ASP A 5 5.00 -0.16 -6.21
CA ASP A 5 4.20 -0.45 -5.01
C ASP A 5 5.06 -0.54 -3.73
N THR A 6 6.34 -0.92 -3.88
CA THR A 6 7.33 -0.90 -2.80
C THR A 6 7.67 0.51 -2.32
N ASP A 7 7.79 1.47 -3.23
CA ASP A 7 8.13 2.85 -2.88
C ASP A 7 6.98 3.52 -2.12
N LEU A 8 5.74 3.25 -2.55
CA LEU A 8 4.56 3.70 -1.83
C LEU A 8 4.49 3.08 -0.43
N ALA A 9 4.76 1.78 -0.29
CA ALA A 9 4.78 1.12 1.01
C ALA A 9 5.83 1.72 1.96
N ILE A 10 7.04 2.00 1.46
CA ILE A 10 8.10 2.67 2.23
C ILE A 10 7.66 4.07 2.64
N ARG A 11 7.06 4.84 1.72
CA ARG A 11 6.61 6.22 2.00
C ARG A 11 5.51 6.25 3.06
N LEU A 12 4.51 5.36 2.96
CA LEU A 12 3.43 5.24 3.94
C LEU A 12 3.95 4.89 5.34
N TYR A 13 4.94 4.00 5.41
CA TYR A 13 5.57 3.65 6.68
C TYR A 13 6.38 4.82 7.25
N ARG A 14 7.21 5.48 6.44
CA ARG A 14 8.08 6.57 6.88
C ARG A 14 7.31 7.82 7.29
N ASP A 15 6.33 8.24 6.49
CA ASP A 15 5.69 9.55 6.64
C ASP A 15 4.43 9.47 7.52
N LEU A 16 3.71 8.34 7.49
CA LEU A 16 2.41 8.18 8.16
C LEU A 16 2.37 7.07 9.21
N ASN A 17 3.46 6.30 9.37
CA ASN A 17 3.53 5.13 10.24
C ASN A 17 2.46 4.07 9.94
N ILE A 18 2.09 3.94 8.66
CA ILE A 18 1.11 2.97 8.16
C ILE A 18 1.86 1.82 7.47
N THR A 19 1.60 0.59 7.90
CA THR A 19 2.18 -0.61 7.28
C THR A 19 1.21 -1.21 6.25
N VAL A 20 1.73 -1.43 5.04
CA VAL A 20 0.99 -2.10 3.95
C VAL A 20 1.90 -3.15 3.30
N LEU A 21 1.30 -4.11 2.61
CA LEU A 21 2.07 -5.11 1.86
C LEU A 21 2.08 -4.76 0.36
N PRO A 22 3.25 -4.62 -0.28
CA PRO A 22 3.34 -4.42 -1.73
C PRO A 22 2.70 -5.57 -2.49
N GLY A 23 1.85 -5.27 -3.48
CA GLY A 23 1.14 -6.26 -4.27
C GLY A 23 2.08 -7.11 -5.12
N SER A 24 3.21 -6.55 -5.56
CA SER A 24 4.24 -7.29 -6.30
C SER A 24 4.81 -8.48 -5.52
N TYR A 25 4.74 -8.45 -4.18
CA TYR A 25 5.18 -9.55 -3.32
C TYR A 25 4.14 -10.67 -3.18
N LEU A 26 2.87 -10.38 -3.49
CA LEU A 26 1.77 -11.35 -3.41
C LEU A 26 1.54 -12.10 -4.73
N ALA A 27 2.01 -11.53 -5.84
CA ALA A 27 1.84 -12.06 -7.17
C ALA A 27 3.16 -12.57 -7.74
N ARG A 28 3.07 -13.41 -8.77
CA ARG A 28 4.23 -13.89 -9.52
C ARG A 28 4.21 -13.32 -10.93
N ASP A 29 5.39 -13.12 -11.48
CA ASP A 29 5.54 -12.73 -12.88
C ASP A 29 5.05 -13.89 -13.77
N ALA A 30 4.12 -13.58 -14.65
CA ALA A 30 3.58 -14.50 -15.66
C ALA A 30 3.39 -13.74 -16.97
N HIS A 31 3.81 -14.33 -18.09
CA HIS A 31 3.71 -13.67 -19.41
C HIS A 31 4.34 -12.26 -19.42
N ASN A 32 5.52 -12.12 -18.81
CA ASN A 32 6.24 -10.85 -18.62
C ASN A 32 5.47 -9.76 -17.84
N THR A 33 4.40 -10.12 -17.14
CA THR A 33 3.58 -9.18 -16.37
C THR A 33 3.37 -9.68 -14.95
N ASN A 34 3.39 -8.77 -13.97
CA ASN A 34 3.05 -9.08 -12.59
C ASN A 34 1.68 -8.46 -12.27
N PRO A 35 0.64 -9.24 -11.97
CA PRO A 35 -0.69 -8.68 -11.71
C PRO A 35 -0.77 -7.91 -10.39
N GLY A 36 0.21 -8.06 -9.50
CA GLY A 36 0.28 -7.32 -8.23
C GLY A 36 1.06 -6.01 -8.31
N LYS A 37 1.77 -5.72 -9.41
CA LYS A 37 2.49 -4.45 -9.57
C LYS A 37 1.52 -3.28 -9.55
N GLY A 38 1.86 -2.24 -8.80
CA GLY A 38 1.04 -1.02 -8.67
C GLY A 38 -0.17 -1.16 -7.73
N PHE A 39 -0.31 -2.29 -7.03
CA PHE A 39 -1.32 -2.48 -5.99
C PHE A 39 -0.68 -2.63 -4.62
N ILE A 40 -1.43 -2.29 -3.56
CA ILE A 40 -1.05 -2.53 -2.16
C ILE A 40 -2.16 -3.30 -1.45
N ARG A 41 -1.79 -4.20 -0.53
CA ARG A 41 -2.75 -4.88 0.35
C ARG A 41 -2.74 -4.22 1.72
N MET A 42 -3.91 -3.72 2.11
CA MET A 42 -4.17 -3.17 3.44
C MET A 42 -5.10 -4.11 4.21
N ALA A 43 -4.78 -4.36 5.48
CA ALA A 43 -5.61 -5.19 6.36
C ALA A 43 -6.40 -4.30 7.32
N LEU A 44 -7.73 -4.26 7.16
CA LEU A 44 -8.64 -3.52 8.04
C LEU A 44 -9.00 -4.35 9.28
N VAL A 45 -7.98 -4.71 10.05
CA VAL A 45 -8.10 -5.57 11.25
C VAL A 45 -8.09 -4.78 12.55
N ALA A 46 -7.67 -3.52 12.50
CA ALA A 46 -7.71 -2.59 13.63
C ALA A 46 -9.15 -2.10 13.88
N SER A 47 -9.35 -1.25 14.88
CA SER A 47 -10.67 -0.66 15.10
C SER A 47 -11.11 0.20 13.91
N VAL A 48 -12.43 0.33 13.72
CA VAL A 48 -12.99 1.16 12.64
C VAL A 48 -12.47 2.59 12.71
N TYR A 49 -12.34 3.16 13.90
CA TYR A 49 -11.82 4.51 14.11
C TYR A 49 -10.37 4.63 13.61
N GLU A 50 -9.49 3.70 13.97
CA GLU A 50 -8.10 3.69 13.51
C GLU A 50 -8.00 3.53 11.98
N CYS A 51 -8.84 2.68 11.39
CA CYS A 51 -8.88 2.51 9.94
C CYS A 51 -9.34 3.78 9.21
N VAL A 52 -10.34 4.49 9.74
CA VAL A 52 -10.83 5.76 9.18
C VAL A 52 -9.77 6.85 9.28
N GLU A 53 -9.13 6.98 10.43
CA GLU A 53 -8.02 7.92 10.64
C GLU A 53 -6.85 7.65 9.67
N ALA A 54 -6.48 6.38 9.50
CA ALA A 54 -5.45 5.99 8.53
C ALA A 54 -5.84 6.39 7.09
N ALA A 55 -7.09 6.18 6.69
CA ALA A 55 -7.58 6.57 5.37
C ALA A 55 -7.51 8.09 5.15
N HIS A 56 -7.86 8.91 6.15
CA HIS A 56 -7.74 10.36 6.08
C HIS A 56 -6.27 10.82 5.97
N ARG A 57 -5.35 10.20 6.72
CA ARG A 57 -3.91 10.48 6.59
C ARG A 57 -3.39 10.16 5.20
N ILE A 58 -3.81 9.05 4.61
CA ILE A 58 -3.43 8.67 3.25
C ILE A 58 -3.93 9.70 2.23
N LEU A 59 -5.17 10.18 2.37
CA LEU A 59 -5.72 11.23 1.50
C LEU A 59 -4.95 12.56 1.59
N SER A 60 -4.36 12.85 2.76
CA SER A 60 -3.54 14.06 2.95
C SER A 60 -2.15 13.97 2.32
N LEU A 61 -1.73 12.76 1.90
CA LEU A 61 -0.45 12.51 1.26
C LEU A 61 -0.50 13.03 -0.19
N LYS A 62 0.25 14.09 -0.49
CA LYS A 62 0.40 14.65 -1.84
C LYS A 62 1.34 13.85 -2.73
#